data_AF-A0A822N5Z4-F1
#
_entry.id   AF-A0A822N5Z4-F1
#
_cell.length_a   1.000
_cell.length_b   1.000
_cell.length_c   1.000
_cell.angle_alpha   90.00
_cell.angle_beta   90.00
_cell.angle_gamma   90.00
#
_symmetry.space_group_name_H-M   'P 1'
#
loop_
_entity.id
_entity.type
_entity.pdbx_description
1 polymer ?
#
loop_
_entity_poly.entity_id
_entity_poly.type
_entity_poly.pdbx_seq_one_letter_code
_entity_poly.pdbx_strand_id
1 'polypeptide(L)' 'MDTLLLKIRDMILATRQQWIGEITYNHNIKGENTWKLYGYNSHEEYKKDLRNSIRHESK' A
#
# COMPACT_ATOMS: atom_id res chain seq x y z
N MET A 1 -0.18 6.35 -23.75
CA MET A 1 -0.32 5.22 -22.81
C MET A 1 -1.80 4.89 -22.76
N ASP A 2 -2.17 3.62 -22.97
CA ASP A 2 -3.56 3.19 -23.11
C ASP A 2 -4.40 3.50 -21.84
N THR A 3 -5.61 4.04 -22.00
CA THR A 3 -6.46 4.46 -20.89
C THR A 3 -6.85 3.29 -19.98
N LEU A 4 -6.99 2.08 -20.54
CA LEU A 4 -7.24 0.87 -19.77
C LEU A 4 -6.05 0.52 -18.86
N LEU A 5 -4.83 0.61 -19.39
CA LEU A 5 -3.61 0.30 -18.64
C LEU A 5 -3.43 1.26 -17.45
N LEU A 6 -3.74 2.55 -17.64
CA LEU A 6 -3.73 3.54 -16.56
C LEU A 6 -4.74 3.18 -15.47
N LYS A 7 -5.98 2.84 -15.83
CA LYS A 7 -7.01 2.44 -14.86
C LYS A 7 -6.62 1.19 -14.07
N ILE A 8 -6.10 0.17 -14.74
CA ILE A 8 -5.64 -1.07 -14.08
C ILE A 8 -4.51 -0.75 -13.09
N ARG A 9 -3.55 0.10 -13.50
CA ARG A 9 -2.45 0.52 -12.63
C ARG A 9 -2.97 1.23 -11.39
N ASP A 10 -3.92 2.15 -11.54
CA ASP A 10 -4.50 2.88 -10.42
C ASP A 10 -5.26 1.95 -9.46
N MET A 11 -6.01 0.98 -9.99
CA MET A 11 -6.70 -0.02 -9.19
C MET A 11 -5.73 -0.91 -8.38
N ILE A 12 -4.63 -1.34 -9.00
CA ILE A 12 -3.59 -2.12 -8.30
C ILE A 12 -2.97 -1.30 -7.17
N LEU A 13 -2.64 -0.03 -7.42
CA LEU A 13 -2.06 0.86 -6.41
C LEU A 13 -3.01 1.10 -5.24
N ALA A 14 -4.29 1.38 -5.52
CA ALA A 14 -5.30 1.58 -4.49
C ALA A 14 -5.50 0.33 -3.62
N THR A 15 -5.59 -0.84 -4.26
CA THR A 15 -5.73 -2.14 -3.57
C THR A 15 -4.55 -2.40 -2.65
N ARG A 16 -3.32 -2.18 -3.14
CA ARG A 16 -2.10 -2.34 -2.33
C ARG A 16 -2.09 -1.43 -1.10
N GLN A 17 -2.52 -0.18 -1.26
CA GLN A 17 -2.61 0.79 -0.16
C GLN A 17 -3.65 0.37 0.88
N GLN A 18 -4.82 -0.12 0.47
CA GLN A 18 -5.83 -0.61 1.42
C GLN A 18 -5.30 -1.81 2.23
N TRP A 19 -4.77 -2.83 1.55
CA TRP A 19 -4.26 -4.03 2.21
C TRP A 19 -3.09 -3.75 3.16
N ILE A 20 -2.17 -2.86 2.80
CA ILE A 20 -1.05 -2.55 3.68
C ILE A 20 -1.50 -1.83 4.97
N GLY A 21 -2.54 -0.99 4.86
CA GLY A 21 -3.19 -0.37 6.01
C GLY A 21 -3.82 -1.42 6.93
N GLU A 22 -4.66 -2.28 6.37
CA GLU A 22 -5.35 -3.36 7.09
C GLU A 22 -4.36 -4.26 7.86
N ILE A 23 -3.34 -4.77 7.17
CA ILE A 23 -2.34 -5.67 7.74
C ILE A 23 -1.55 -4.98 8.87
N THR A 24 -1.15 -3.72 8.66
CA THR A 24 -0.27 -3.02 9.59
C THR A 24 -1.00 -2.47 10.80
N TYR A 25 -2.19 -1.89 10.60
CA TYR A 25 -2.94 -1.20 11.64
C TYR A 25 -3.99 -2.09 12.30
N ASN A 26 -4.82 -2.78 11.52
CA ASN A 26 -5.94 -3.57 12.06
C ASN A 26 -5.48 -4.94 12.57
N HIS A 27 -4.51 -5.56 11.89
CA HIS A 27 -3.92 -6.83 12.33
C HIS A 27 -2.61 -6.69 13.10
N ASN A 28 -2.09 -5.46 13.26
CA ASN A 28 -0.86 -5.15 13.98
C ASN A 28 0.38 -5.95 13.49
N ILE A 29 0.40 -6.36 12.22
CA ILE A 29 1.51 -7.09 11.61
C ILE A 29 2.54 -6.07 11.12
N LYS A 30 3.40 -5.61 12.03
CA LYS A 30 4.44 -4.62 11.77
C LYS A 30 5.77 -5.02 12.41
N GLY A 31 6.87 -4.76 11.71
CA GLY A 31 8.22 -5.00 12.19
C GLY A 31 9.25 -4.31 11.29
N GLU A 32 10.50 -4.26 11.74
CA GLU A 32 11.56 -3.48 11.08
C GLU A 32 11.80 -3.89 9.62
N ASN A 33 11.53 -5.16 9.27
CA ASN A 33 11.77 -5.72 7.94
C ASN A 33 10.52 -6.32 7.27
N THR A 34 9.32 -6.15 7.84
CA THR A 34 8.09 -6.75 7.27
C THR A 34 7.78 -6.20 5.88
N TRP A 35 8.20 -4.97 5.57
CA TRP A 35 8.06 -4.37 4.23
C TRP A 35 8.74 -5.19 3.12
N LYS A 36 9.82 -5.92 3.42
CA LYS A 36 10.48 -6.83 2.46
C LYS A 36 9.59 -8.04 2.16
N LEU A 37 8.90 -8.56 3.17
CA LEU A 37 7.97 -9.70 3.03
C LEU A 37 6.74 -9.32 2.21
N TYR A 38 6.35 -8.04 2.25
CA TYR A 38 5.27 -7.49 1.43
C TYR A 38 5.69 -7.16 -0.01
N GLY A 39 6.95 -7.43 -0.38
CA GLY A 39 7.45 -7.25 -1.75
C GLY A 39 7.76 -5.80 -2.14
N TYR A 40 7.95 -4.89 -1.18
CA TYR A 40 8.39 -3.52 -1.49
C TYR A 40 9.87 -3.51 -1.86
N ASN A 41 10.24 -2.69 -2.84
CA ASN A 41 11.63 -2.54 -3.28
C ASN A 41 12.44 -1.66 -2.32
N SER A 42 11.76 -0.82 -1.54
CA SER A 42 12.38 0.07 -0.57
C SER A 42 11.44 0.35 0.61
N HIS A 43 12.04 0.66 1.75
CA HIS A 43 11.30 1.06 2.94
C HIS A 43 10.48 2.36 2.71
N GLU A 44 10.97 3.26 1.87
CA GLU A 44 10.28 4.53 1.56
C GLU A 44 9.04 4.32 0.69
N GLU A 45 9.06 3.37 -0.25
CA GLU A 45 7.88 2.96 -1.01
C GLU A 45 6.79 2.42 -0.07
N TYR A 46 7.18 1.58 0.90
CA TYR A 46 6.29 1.06 1.93
C TYR A 46 5.68 2.17 2.79
N LYS A 47 6.50 3.08 3.32
CA LYS A 47 5.99 4.21 4.11
C LYS A 47 5.04 5.10 3.33
N LYS A 48 5.28 5.28 2.02
CA LYS A 48 4.40 6.06 1.15
C LYS A 48 3.03 5.42 1.03
N ASP A 49 2.96 4.12 0.70
CA ASP A 49 1.69 3.41 0.59
C ASP A 49 0.97 3.30 1.93
N LEU A 50 1.70 3.08 3.02
CA LEU A 50 1.15 3.05 4.39
C LEU A 50 0.60 4.42 4.83
N ARG A 51 1.24 5.52 4.44
CA ARG A 51 0.69 6.87 4.72
C ARG A 51 -0.58 7.12 3.91
N ASN A 52 -0.63 6.63 2.68
CA ASN A 52 -1.78 6.80 1.81
C ASN A 52 -2.97 5.94 2.25
N SER A 53 -2.73 4.78 2.86
CA SER A 53 -3.80 3.92 3.39
C SER A 53 -4.65 4.65 4.45
N ILE A 54 -4.02 5.37 5.38
CA ILE A 54 -4.70 6.15 6.43
C ILE A 54 -5.51 7.30 5.82
N ARG A 55 -4.98 7.96 4.78
CA ARG A 55 -5.68 9.07 4.11
C ARG A 55 -6.96 8.63 3.41
N HIS A 56 -7.06 7.36 3.02
CA HIS A 56 -8.24 6.81 2.38
C HIS A 56 -9.37 6.46 3.36
N GLU A 57 -9.08 6.17 4.63
CA GLU A 57 -10.10 5.92 5.66
C GLU A 57 -10.74 7.19 6.23
N SER A 58 -10.15 8.36 5.99
CA SER A 58 -10.63 9.66 6.52
C SER A 58 -11.70 10.35 5.65
N LYS A 59 -12.34 9.63 4.73
CA LYS A 59 -13.41 10.12 3.86
C LYS A 59 -14.60 9.17 3.88
#